data_AF-A0A1I8ME45-F1
#
_entry.id   AF-A0A1I8ME45-F1
#
_cell.length_a   1.000
_cell.length_b   1.000
_cell.length_c   1.000
_cell.angle_alpha   90.00
_cell.angle_beta   90.00
_cell.angle_gamma   90.00
#
_symmetry.space_group_name_H-M   'P 1'
#
loop_
_entity.id
_entity.type
_entity.pdbx_description
1 polymer ?
#
loop_
_entity_poly.entity_id
_entity_poly.type
_entity_poly.pdbx_seq_one_letter_code
_entity_poly.pdbx_strand_id
1 'polypeptide(L)'
;MKLWLFCGILTSVLLSVHGLRDVPQVIWKHGPLYEGIHHLVAQEKFTAKEIWNDTKIIIEATANELQMAQKYLHNYEHIFSEKMKQLKEWDQYEDLRKCYVQYERQIARFNRDLITKYRICRHALNSSLSQLEDEIRSEVFYIRDAAIEIQEVVYDCNVTELRRFDDEEDNYFTGSRISMCVISKLSAIRQKQFESTHISLEILGRIVASDMNQNEMEDDNGGISIPRGDNVCLEFRHLREEFETIYDRILRCVMDGK
;
A
#
# COMPACT_ATOMS: atom_id res chain seq x y z
N MET A 1 10.22 6.19 71.88
CA MET A 1 10.97 5.76 70.67
C MET A 1 10.54 4.39 70.13
N LYS A 2 10.18 3.40 70.97
CA LYS A 2 9.74 2.06 70.50
C LYS A 2 8.38 2.04 69.75
N LEU A 3 7.42 2.91 70.10
CA LEU A 3 6.08 2.91 69.50
C LEU A 3 6.04 3.32 68.00
N TRP A 4 6.96 4.20 67.59
CA TRP A 4 7.03 4.70 66.21
C TRP A 4 7.62 3.67 65.24
N LEU A 5 8.54 2.82 65.72
CA LEU A 5 9.06 1.68 64.96
C LEU A 5 7.97 0.64 64.71
N PHE A 6 7.13 0.34 65.70
CA PHE A 6 5.99 -0.57 65.50
C PHE A 6 4.96 -0.04 64.52
N CYS A 7 4.66 1.26 64.55
CA CYS A 7 3.72 1.87 63.61
C CYS A 7 4.25 1.85 62.16
N GLY A 8 5.54 2.12 61.96
CA GLY A 8 6.19 2.05 60.64
C GLY A 8 6.29 0.63 60.06
N ILE A 9 6.48 -0.38 60.91
CA ILE A 9 6.45 -1.79 60.47
C ILE A 9 5.02 -2.21 60.13
N LEU A 10 4.02 -1.80 60.92
CA LEU A 10 2.62 -2.10 60.64
C LEU A 10 2.12 -1.45 59.34
N THR A 11 2.49 -0.20 59.06
CA THR A 11 2.11 0.46 57.80
C THR A 11 2.82 -0.14 56.59
N SER A 12 4.09 -0.54 56.73
CA SER A 12 4.83 -1.28 55.69
C SER A 12 4.19 -2.63 55.38
N VAL A 13 3.86 -3.41 56.41
CA VAL A 13 3.19 -4.72 56.26
C VAL A 13 1.79 -4.56 55.68
N LEU A 14 1.02 -3.56 56.12
CA LEU A 14 -0.30 -3.27 55.56
C LEU A 14 -0.23 -2.84 54.09
N LEU A 15 0.76 -2.02 53.68
CA LEU A 15 0.94 -1.67 52.26
C LEU A 15 1.33 -2.89 51.41
N SER A 16 2.20 -3.77 51.91
CA SER A 16 2.57 -5.01 51.19
C SER A 16 1.39 -5.97 51.06
N VAL A 17 0.52 -6.06 52.06
CA VAL A 17 -0.68 -6.92 52.03
C VAL A 17 -1.76 -6.36 51.09
N HIS A 18 -1.86 -5.04 50.93
CA HIS A 18 -2.80 -4.45 49.95
C HIS A 18 -2.27 -4.52 48.52
N GLY A 19 -0.96 -4.36 48.30
CA GLY A 19 -0.35 -4.55 46.96
C GLY A 19 -0.43 -5.99 46.43
N LEU A 20 -0.50 -6.99 47.32
CA LEU A 20 -0.74 -8.40 46.97
C LEU A 20 -2.22 -8.73 46.71
N ARG A 21 -3.14 -7.86 47.13
CA ARG A 21 -4.59 -8.11 47.08
C ARG A 21 -5.22 -7.76 45.73
N ASP A 22 -4.58 -6.86 44.98
CA ASP A 22 -4.97 -6.45 43.62
C ASP A 22 -4.21 -7.21 42.52
N VAL A 23 -3.62 -8.35 42.85
CA VAL A 23 -3.07 -9.28 41.87
C VAL A 23 -4.26 -9.95 41.15
N PRO A 24 -4.48 -9.74 39.83
CA PRO A 24 -5.59 -10.33 39.11
C PRO A 24 -5.74 -11.82 39.43
N GLN A 25 -6.97 -12.30 39.62
CA GLN A 25 -7.26 -13.72 39.93
C GLN A 25 -6.64 -14.69 38.91
N VAL A 26 -6.32 -14.21 37.71
CA VAL A 26 -5.63 -14.94 36.64
C VAL A 26 -4.17 -15.25 36.98
N ILE A 27 -3.42 -14.31 37.58
CA ILE A 27 -2.03 -14.53 38.04
C ILE A 27 -1.97 -15.62 39.11
N TRP A 28 -2.99 -15.67 39.97
CA TRP A 28 -3.10 -16.69 41.01
C TRP A 28 -3.22 -18.11 40.44
N LYS A 29 -3.84 -18.26 39.25
CA LYS A 29 -4.08 -19.56 38.61
C LYS A 29 -2.99 -19.97 37.61
N HIS A 30 -2.48 -19.02 36.82
CA HIS A 30 -1.60 -19.31 35.68
C HIS A 30 -0.19 -18.69 35.80
N GLY A 31 0.03 -17.80 36.77
CA GLY A 31 1.32 -17.14 37.00
C GLY A 31 1.64 -16.00 36.00
N PRO A 32 2.76 -15.29 36.21
CA PRO A 32 3.14 -14.11 35.43
C PRO A 32 3.55 -14.43 33.98
N LEU A 33 4.03 -15.64 33.70
CA LEU A 33 4.41 -16.06 32.35
C LEU A 33 3.20 -16.11 31.41
N TYR A 34 2.05 -16.54 31.91
CA TYR A 34 0.79 -16.56 31.17
C TYR A 34 0.38 -15.14 30.74
N GLU A 35 0.40 -14.19 31.67
CA GLU A 35 0.07 -12.79 31.34
C GLU A 35 1.08 -12.17 30.38
N GLY A 36 2.38 -12.46 30.56
CA GLY A 36 3.43 -12.01 29.66
C GLY A 36 3.20 -12.49 28.22
N ILE A 37 2.83 -13.75 28.03
CA ILE A 37 2.50 -14.31 26.72
C ILE A 37 1.25 -13.65 26.12
N HIS A 38 0.20 -13.46 26.91
CA HIS A 38 -1.01 -12.77 26.43
C HIS A 38 -0.74 -11.32 26.04
N HIS A 39 0.11 -10.62 26.79
CA HIS A 39 0.52 -9.26 26.45
C HIS A 39 1.34 -9.23 25.17
N LEU A 40 2.31 -10.15 25.02
CA LEU A 40 3.11 -10.29 23.80
C LEU A 40 2.24 -10.56 22.57
N VAL A 41 1.30 -11.52 22.66
CA VAL A 41 0.36 -11.83 21.58
C VAL A 41 -0.51 -10.62 21.24
N ALA A 42 -1.00 -9.88 22.25
CA ALA A 42 -1.79 -8.68 22.01
C ALA A 42 -0.97 -7.58 21.29
N GLN A 43 0.29 -7.41 21.67
CA GLN A 43 1.19 -6.45 21.04
C GLN A 43 1.50 -6.85 19.59
N GLU A 44 1.90 -8.09 19.32
CA GLU A 44 2.19 -8.55 17.96
C GLU A 44 0.94 -8.48 17.06
N LYS A 45 -0.24 -8.80 17.61
CA LYS A 45 -1.52 -8.65 16.90
C LYS A 45 -1.81 -7.19 16.54
N PHE A 46 -1.51 -6.26 17.44
CA PHE A 46 -1.67 -4.83 17.18
C PHE A 46 -0.74 -4.40 16.04
N THR A 47 0.55 -4.74 16.12
CA THR A 47 1.53 -4.46 15.07
C THR A 47 1.12 -5.04 13.72
N ALA A 48 0.65 -6.30 13.68
CA ALA A 48 0.23 -6.94 12.44
C ALA A 48 -0.97 -6.24 11.79
N LYS A 49 -1.90 -5.70 12.59
CA LYS A 49 -3.02 -4.89 12.08
C LYS A 49 -2.56 -3.54 11.55
N GLU A 50 -1.56 -2.93 12.17
CA GLU A 50 -1.00 -1.66 11.73
C GLU A 50 -0.32 -1.83 10.35
N ILE A 51 0.52 -2.86 10.20
CA ILE A 51 1.14 -3.23 8.91
C ILE A 51 0.07 -3.46 7.83
N TRP A 52 -1.02 -4.18 8.17
CA TRP A 52 -2.13 -4.38 7.24
C TRP A 52 -2.79 -3.05 6.83
N ASN A 53 -3.11 -2.18 7.79
CA ASN A 53 -3.77 -0.92 7.50
C ASN A 53 -2.91 -0.03 6.61
N ASP A 54 -1.61 0.09 6.90
CA ASP A 54 -0.68 0.87 6.10
C ASP A 54 -0.55 0.31 4.68
N THR A 55 -0.35 -1.00 4.56
CA THR A 55 -0.25 -1.67 3.26
C THR A 55 -1.52 -1.51 2.45
N LYS A 56 -2.68 -1.64 3.09
CA LYS A 56 -4.00 -1.47 2.47
C LYS A 56 -4.18 -0.06 1.90
N ILE A 57 -3.78 0.98 2.64
CA ILE A 57 -3.88 2.38 2.18
C ILE A 57 -3.08 2.57 0.89
N ILE A 58 -1.86 2.02 0.82
CA ILE A 58 -1.01 2.13 -0.36
C ILE A 58 -1.64 1.40 -1.55
N ILE A 59 -2.13 0.17 -1.35
CA ILE A 59 -2.80 -0.61 -2.40
C ILE A 59 -4.03 0.12 -2.94
N GLU A 60 -4.87 0.65 -2.04
CA GLU A 60 -6.08 1.39 -2.43
C GLU A 60 -5.73 2.68 -3.19
N ALA A 61 -4.68 3.39 -2.79
CA ALA A 61 -4.20 4.57 -3.50
C ALA A 61 -3.75 4.23 -4.92
N THR A 62 -2.87 3.22 -5.08
CA THR A 62 -2.39 2.78 -6.40
C THR A 62 -3.54 2.24 -7.26
N ALA A 63 -4.46 1.45 -6.70
CA ALA A 63 -5.63 0.97 -7.44
C ALA A 63 -6.50 2.12 -7.95
N ASN A 64 -6.78 3.12 -7.10
CA ASN A 64 -7.56 4.29 -7.49
C ASN A 64 -6.87 5.09 -8.59
N GLU A 65 -5.55 5.27 -8.50
CA GLU A 65 -4.75 5.96 -9.51
C GLU A 65 -4.82 5.26 -10.87
N LEU A 66 -4.65 3.94 -10.91
CA LEU A 66 -4.76 3.15 -12.14
C LEU A 66 -6.18 3.21 -12.73
N GLN A 67 -7.21 3.08 -11.90
CA GLN A 67 -8.61 3.18 -12.34
C GLN A 67 -8.93 4.58 -12.90
N MET A 68 -8.44 5.64 -12.26
CA MET A 68 -8.60 7.01 -12.75
C MET A 68 -7.89 7.19 -14.09
N ALA A 69 -6.65 6.69 -14.24
CA ALA A 69 -5.92 6.72 -15.49
C ALA A 69 -6.68 5.95 -16.59
N GLN A 70 -7.27 4.80 -16.27
CA GLN A 70 -7.99 3.96 -17.24
C GLN A 70 -9.25 4.66 -17.72
N LYS A 71 -10.03 5.22 -16.79
CA LYS A 71 -11.23 6.00 -17.10
C LYS A 71 -10.90 7.22 -17.95
N TYR A 72 -9.83 7.94 -17.60
CA TYR A 72 -9.37 9.09 -18.38
C TYR A 72 -9.01 8.69 -19.81
N LEU A 73 -8.19 7.63 -19.95
CA LEU A 73 -7.73 7.15 -21.25
C LEU A 73 -8.92 6.74 -22.12
N HIS A 74 -9.88 6.01 -21.56
CA HIS A 74 -11.09 5.59 -22.25
C HIS A 74 -11.95 6.77 -22.73
N ASN A 75 -12.14 7.78 -21.87
CA ASN A 75 -12.90 8.98 -22.24
C ASN A 75 -12.20 9.79 -23.34
N TYR A 76 -10.86 9.86 -23.29
CA TYR A 76 -10.09 10.63 -24.26
C TYR A 76 -10.15 10.03 -25.67
N GLU A 77 -10.28 8.72 -25.84
CA GLU A 77 -10.44 8.08 -27.15
C GLU A 77 -11.60 8.69 -27.94
N HIS A 78 -12.74 8.90 -27.28
CA HIS A 78 -13.91 9.54 -27.89
C HIS A 78 -13.66 11.02 -28.22
N ILE A 79 -13.07 11.78 -27.29
CA ILE A 79 -12.76 13.20 -27.48
C ILE A 79 -11.83 13.40 -28.67
N PHE A 80 -10.77 12.61 -28.74
CA PHE A 80 -9.81 12.65 -29.85
C PHE A 80 -10.46 12.30 -31.19
N SER A 81 -11.30 11.25 -31.22
CA SER A 81 -12.01 10.84 -32.44
C SER A 81 -12.88 11.97 -32.99
N GLU A 82 -13.62 12.65 -32.11
CA GLU A 82 -14.51 13.76 -32.48
C GLU A 82 -13.72 14.98 -32.97
N LYS A 83 -12.66 15.39 -32.26
CA LYS A 83 -11.79 16.49 -32.69
C LYS A 83 -11.13 16.20 -34.03
N MET A 84 -10.65 14.98 -34.25
CA MET A 84 -10.05 14.57 -35.51
C MET A 84 -11.08 14.54 -36.65
N LYS A 85 -12.34 14.21 -36.37
CA LYS A 85 -13.43 14.29 -37.34
C LYS A 85 -13.71 15.74 -37.75
N GLN A 86 -13.83 16.65 -36.79
CA GLN A 86 -14.00 18.08 -37.07
C GLN A 86 -12.85 18.64 -37.91
N LEU A 87 -11.61 18.24 -37.59
CA LEU A 87 -10.44 18.61 -38.38
C LEU A 87 -10.41 17.99 -39.78
N LYS A 88 -11.12 16.89 -40.06
CA LYS A 88 -11.20 16.27 -41.40
C LYS A 88 -12.16 16.98 -42.33
N GLU A 89 -13.10 17.76 -41.81
CA GLU A 89 -14.05 18.57 -42.58
C GLU A 89 -13.47 19.94 -42.98
N TRP A 90 -12.13 20.11 -42.84
CA TRP A 90 -11.41 21.36 -43.08
C TRP A 90 -11.56 21.92 -44.49
N ASP A 91 -11.77 21.07 -45.49
CA ASP A 91 -11.94 21.45 -46.89
C ASP A 91 -13.33 22.03 -47.19
N GLN A 92 -14.30 21.79 -46.31
CA GLN A 92 -15.69 22.24 -46.46
C GLN A 92 -15.90 23.68 -45.98
N TYR A 93 -15.00 24.21 -45.15
CA TYR A 93 -15.10 25.55 -44.55
C TYR A 93 -13.85 26.39 -44.87
N GLU A 94 -14.03 27.49 -45.61
CA GLU A 94 -12.94 28.37 -46.09
C GLU A 94 -12.04 28.89 -44.95
N ASP A 95 -12.63 29.28 -43.82
CA ASP A 95 -11.89 29.82 -42.68
C ASP A 95 -11.10 28.74 -41.94
N LEU A 96 -11.70 27.55 -41.78
CA LEU A 96 -11.02 26.38 -41.21
C LEU A 96 -9.85 25.94 -42.10
N ARG A 97 -10.04 25.93 -43.42
CA ARG A 97 -8.99 25.61 -44.40
C ARG A 97 -7.77 26.51 -44.25
N LYS A 98 -7.95 27.83 -44.18
CA LYS A 98 -6.83 28.79 -44.07
C LYS A 98 -6.00 28.56 -42.82
N CYS A 99 -6.66 28.27 -41.69
CA CYS A 99 -5.99 28.02 -40.40
C CYS A 99 -5.35 26.63 -40.34
N TYR A 100 -6.01 25.61 -40.92
CA TYR A 100 -5.57 24.21 -40.91
C TYR A 100 -4.30 23.96 -41.72
N VAL A 101 -4.15 24.62 -42.89
CA VAL A 101 -3.04 24.36 -43.84
C VAL A 101 -1.66 24.50 -43.20
N GLN A 102 -1.50 25.38 -42.20
CA GLN A 102 -0.24 25.54 -41.47
C GLN A 102 0.15 24.32 -40.63
N TYR A 103 -0.83 23.51 -40.24
CA TYR A 103 -0.67 22.38 -39.30
C TYR A 103 -0.95 21.02 -39.94
N GLU A 104 -1.29 20.96 -41.23
CA GLU A 104 -1.70 19.74 -41.95
C GLU A 104 -0.77 18.54 -41.69
N ARG A 105 0.55 18.74 -41.82
CA ARG A 105 1.54 17.68 -41.60
C ARG A 105 1.57 17.18 -40.16
N GLN A 106 1.40 18.08 -39.19
CA GLN A 106 1.40 17.74 -37.77
C GLN A 106 0.13 16.95 -37.41
N ILE A 107 -1.03 17.38 -37.91
CA ILE A 107 -2.32 16.70 -37.70
C ILE A 107 -2.33 15.29 -38.31
N ALA A 108 -1.80 15.15 -39.53
CA ALA A 108 -1.66 13.84 -40.17
C ALA A 108 -0.79 12.89 -39.34
N ARG A 109 0.29 13.40 -38.74
CA ARG A 109 1.15 12.64 -37.82
C ARG A 109 0.41 12.24 -36.55
N PHE A 110 -0.29 13.18 -35.89
CA PHE A 110 -1.03 12.88 -34.66
C PHE A 110 -2.03 11.77 -34.83
N ASN A 111 -2.73 11.70 -35.97
CA ASN A 111 -3.70 10.65 -36.20
C ASN A 111 -3.09 9.24 -36.06
N ARG A 112 -1.87 9.04 -36.56
CA ARG A 112 -1.16 7.76 -36.44
C ARG A 112 -0.53 7.59 -35.05
N ASP A 113 0.20 8.60 -34.59
CA ASP A 113 1.05 8.49 -33.42
C ASP A 113 0.20 8.41 -32.12
N LEU A 114 -0.86 9.22 -32.00
CA LEU A 114 -1.75 9.18 -30.83
C LEU A 114 -2.49 7.86 -30.72
N ILE A 115 -3.04 7.32 -31.81
CA ILE A 115 -3.74 6.03 -31.78
C ILE A 115 -2.79 4.91 -31.38
N THR A 116 -1.57 4.93 -31.93
CA THR A 116 -0.56 3.91 -31.63
C THR A 116 -0.15 3.98 -30.16
N LYS A 117 0.21 5.17 -29.66
CA LYS A 117 0.66 5.35 -28.27
C LYS A 117 -0.49 5.17 -27.26
N TYR A 118 -1.71 5.56 -27.61
CA TYR A 118 -2.92 5.24 -26.84
C TYR A 118 -3.07 3.73 -26.61
N ARG A 119 -2.98 2.92 -27.69
CA ARG A 119 -3.12 1.47 -27.59
C ARG A 119 -2.05 0.84 -26.72
N ILE A 120 -0.80 1.30 -26.85
CA ILE A 120 0.30 0.78 -26.03
C ILE A 120 0.13 1.18 -24.57
N CYS A 121 -0.20 2.45 -24.28
CA CYS A 121 -0.47 2.89 -22.91
C CYS A 121 -1.67 2.16 -22.29
N ARG A 122 -2.76 1.94 -23.05
CA ARG A 122 -3.90 1.14 -22.61
C ARG A 122 -3.51 -0.29 -22.25
N HIS A 123 -2.66 -0.89 -23.07
CA HIS A 123 -2.17 -2.25 -22.82
C HIS A 123 -1.30 -2.32 -21.57
N ALA A 124 -0.37 -1.37 -21.41
CA ALA A 124 0.46 -1.26 -20.21
C ALA A 124 -0.41 -1.12 -18.95
N LEU A 125 -1.36 -0.19 -18.96
CA LEU A 125 -2.24 0.05 -17.82
C LEU A 125 -3.11 -1.17 -17.47
N ASN A 126 -3.64 -1.89 -18.48
CA ASN A 126 -4.37 -3.13 -18.26
C ASN A 126 -3.47 -4.23 -17.68
N SER A 127 -2.20 -4.29 -18.12
CA SER A 127 -1.22 -5.22 -17.56
C SER A 127 -0.94 -4.89 -16.09
N SER A 128 -0.75 -3.61 -15.75
CA SER A 128 -0.53 -3.16 -14.37
C SER A 128 -1.71 -3.46 -13.46
N LEU A 129 -2.95 -3.27 -13.94
CA LEU A 129 -4.16 -3.66 -13.21
C LEU A 129 -4.22 -5.16 -12.96
N SER A 130 -3.89 -5.99 -13.96
CA SER A 130 -3.84 -7.45 -13.78
C SER A 130 -2.73 -7.88 -12.81
N GLN A 131 -1.55 -7.25 -12.87
CA GLN A 131 -0.47 -7.49 -11.91
C GLN A 131 -0.91 -7.14 -10.49
N LEU A 132 -1.61 -6.02 -10.31
CA LEU A 132 -2.16 -5.64 -9.02
C LEU A 132 -3.22 -6.64 -8.52
N GLU A 133 -4.08 -7.16 -9.38
CA GLU A 133 -5.15 -8.08 -8.96
C GLU A 133 -4.66 -9.51 -8.68
N ASP A 134 -3.68 -10.00 -9.45
CA ASP A 134 -3.27 -11.40 -9.44
C ASP A 134 -1.94 -11.62 -8.70
N GLU A 135 -0.92 -10.77 -8.88
CA GLU A 135 0.40 -10.98 -8.26
C GLU A 135 0.41 -10.64 -6.77
N ILE A 136 -0.35 -9.63 -6.35
CA ILE A 136 -0.34 -9.18 -4.95
C ILE A 136 -1.26 -10.01 -4.05
N ARG A 137 -2.19 -10.78 -4.64
CA ARG A 137 -3.35 -11.33 -3.94
C ARG A 137 -2.97 -12.25 -2.77
N SER A 138 -2.06 -13.19 -3.01
CA SER A 138 -1.62 -14.14 -1.96
C SER A 138 -0.95 -13.41 -0.80
N GLU A 139 -0.10 -12.43 -1.10
CA GLU A 139 0.66 -11.68 -0.11
C GLU A 139 -0.25 -10.79 0.72
N VAL A 140 -1.19 -10.09 0.08
CA VAL A 140 -2.20 -9.25 0.74
C VAL A 140 -3.08 -10.07 1.66
N PHE A 141 -3.51 -11.26 1.25
CA PHE A 141 -4.27 -12.14 2.14
C PHE A 141 -3.46 -12.57 3.36
N TYR A 142 -2.17 -12.89 3.19
CA TYR A 142 -1.33 -13.22 4.32
C TYR A 142 -1.17 -12.05 5.30
N ILE A 143 -0.88 -10.85 4.79
CA ILE A 143 -0.71 -9.65 5.64
C ILE A 143 -2.01 -9.35 6.40
N ARG A 144 -3.17 -9.48 5.74
CA ARG A 144 -4.49 -9.27 6.34
C ARG A 144 -4.77 -10.26 7.46
N ASP A 145 -4.45 -11.54 7.25
CA ASP A 145 -4.84 -12.63 8.14
C ASP A 145 -3.81 -12.88 9.26
N ALA A 146 -2.60 -12.32 9.17
CA ALA A 146 -1.54 -12.45 10.18
C ALA A 146 -2.00 -12.12 11.61
N ALA A 147 -2.87 -11.12 11.79
CA ALA A 147 -3.41 -10.76 13.12
C ALA A 147 -4.33 -11.85 13.71
N ILE A 148 -4.97 -12.66 12.86
CA ILE A 148 -5.76 -13.83 13.26
C ILE A 148 -4.82 -14.98 13.62
N GLU A 149 -3.83 -15.27 12.76
CA GLU A 149 -2.81 -16.31 13.02
C GLU A 149 -2.09 -16.06 14.36
N ILE A 150 -1.73 -14.81 14.67
CA ILE A 150 -1.12 -14.43 15.96
C ILE A 150 -2.03 -14.74 17.14
N GLN A 151 -3.33 -14.50 17.01
CA GLN A 151 -4.30 -14.78 18.07
C GLN A 151 -4.42 -16.29 18.36
N GLU A 152 -4.27 -17.11 17.32
CA GLU A 152 -4.37 -18.57 17.40
C GLU A 152 -3.14 -19.21 18.08
N VAL A 153 -2.00 -18.51 18.15
CA VAL A 153 -0.78 -18.98 18.82
C VAL A 153 -1.03 -19.40 20.28
N VAL A 154 -1.92 -18.71 20.99
CA VAL A 154 -2.28 -19.05 22.39
C VAL A 154 -2.85 -20.46 22.48
N TYR A 155 -3.66 -20.86 21.50
CA TYR A 155 -4.26 -22.19 21.42
C TYR A 155 -3.27 -23.21 20.88
N ASP A 156 -2.56 -22.88 19.80
CA ASP A 156 -1.57 -23.76 19.16
C ASP A 156 -0.44 -24.19 20.10
N CYS A 157 0.01 -23.27 20.95
CA CYS A 157 1.06 -23.53 21.93
C CYS A 157 0.52 -23.95 23.29
N ASN A 158 -0.78 -24.18 23.40
CA ASN A 158 -1.45 -24.66 24.62
C ASN A 158 -1.10 -23.82 25.86
N VAL A 159 -1.15 -22.49 25.71
CA VAL A 159 -0.75 -21.52 26.75
C VAL A 159 -1.56 -21.67 28.03
N THR A 160 -2.77 -22.24 27.94
CA THR A 160 -3.63 -22.57 29.10
C THR A 160 -3.03 -23.61 30.05
N GLU A 161 -2.04 -24.40 29.61
CA GLU A 161 -1.32 -25.34 30.48
C GLU A 161 -0.29 -24.66 31.39
N LEU A 162 0.00 -23.37 31.18
CA LEU A 162 0.86 -22.62 32.10
C LEU A 162 0.21 -22.57 33.48
N ARG A 163 0.94 -23.13 34.46
CA ARG A 163 0.59 -23.10 35.87
C ARG A 163 1.61 -22.27 36.63
N ARG A 164 1.19 -21.83 37.82
CA ARG A 164 2.08 -21.15 38.76
C ARG A 164 3.21 -22.09 39.19
N PHE A 165 4.44 -21.58 39.21
CA PHE A 165 5.70 -22.32 39.48
C PHE A 165 5.82 -22.92 40.90
N ASP A 166 4.75 -22.91 41.70
CA ASP A 166 4.79 -23.34 43.10
C ASP A 166 4.69 -24.88 43.24
N ASP A 167 4.39 -25.60 42.16
CA ASP A 167 4.29 -27.07 42.11
C ASP A 167 5.38 -27.67 41.20
N GLU A 168 6.34 -28.38 41.79
CA GLU A 168 7.28 -29.37 41.20
C GLU A 168 8.23 -28.97 40.04
N GLU A 169 9.39 -29.65 39.97
CA GLU A 169 10.47 -29.50 38.97
C GLU A 169 9.97 -29.59 37.50
N ASP A 170 8.84 -30.28 37.26
CA ASP A 170 8.25 -30.49 35.93
C ASP A 170 7.60 -29.23 35.31
N ASN A 171 7.29 -28.20 36.11
CA ASN A 171 6.67 -26.96 35.62
C ASN A 171 7.66 -26.09 34.81
N TYR A 172 8.97 -26.19 35.09
CA TYR A 172 9.98 -25.42 34.35
C TYR A 172 10.14 -25.88 32.89
N PHE A 173 10.12 -27.20 32.66
CA PHE A 173 10.20 -27.76 31.32
C PHE A 173 8.95 -27.44 30.49
N THR A 174 7.77 -27.46 31.12
CA THR A 174 6.50 -27.10 30.48
C THR A 174 6.47 -25.62 30.11
N GLY A 175 6.83 -24.73 31.04
CA GLY A 175 6.87 -23.28 30.78
C GLY A 175 7.85 -22.89 29.68
N SER A 176 9.04 -23.50 29.66
CA SER A 176 10.04 -23.23 28.61
C SER A 176 9.59 -23.75 27.23
N ARG A 177 9.01 -24.96 27.16
CA ARG A 177 8.45 -25.51 25.91
C ARG A 177 7.34 -24.64 25.32
N ILE A 178 6.38 -24.20 26.15
CA ILE A 178 5.28 -23.32 25.72
C ILE A 178 5.84 -21.98 25.24
N SER A 179 6.76 -21.38 26.01
CA SER A 179 7.38 -20.10 25.64
C SER A 179 8.15 -20.19 24.33
N MET A 180 8.92 -21.26 24.12
CA MET A 180 9.64 -21.50 22.86
C MET A 180 8.68 -21.67 21.68
N CYS A 181 7.57 -22.40 21.85
CA CYS A 181 6.53 -22.52 20.83
C CYS A 181 5.96 -21.15 20.45
N VAL A 182 5.58 -20.34 21.45
CA VAL A 182 4.99 -19.01 21.24
C VAL A 182 5.97 -18.12 20.49
N ILE A 183 7.21 -17.99 20.99
CA ILE A 183 8.23 -17.14 20.38
C ILE A 183 8.53 -17.60 18.95
N SER A 184 8.66 -18.92 18.72
CA SER A 184 8.95 -19.47 17.40
C SER A 184 7.82 -19.19 16.41
N LYS A 185 6.55 -19.43 16.79
CA LYS A 185 5.40 -19.17 15.91
C LYS A 185 5.21 -17.68 15.63
N LEU A 186 5.29 -16.83 16.64
CA LEU A 186 5.21 -15.38 16.45
C LEU A 186 6.32 -14.88 15.53
N SER A 187 7.55 -15.38 15.71
CA SER A 187 8.68 -15.02 14.85
C SER A 187 8.46 -15.46 13.39
N ALA A 188 7.94 -16.67 13.18
CA ALA A 188 7.64 -17.18 11.84
C ALA A 188 6.54 -16.35 11.14
N ILE A 189 5.46 -16.02 11.86
CA ILE A 189 4.37 -15.20 11.32
C ILE A 189 4.88 -13.80 10.98
N ARG A 190 5.64 -13.18 11.90
CA ARG A 190 6.22 -11.85 11.69
C ARG A 190 7.18 -11.82 10.50
N GLN A 191 8.05 -12.82 10.38
CA GLN A 191 8.96 -12.93 9.24
C GLN A 191 8.19 -13.01 7.93
N LYS A 192 7.22 -13.92 7.85
CA LYS A 192 6.42 -14.10 6.64
C LYS A 192 5.59 -12.85 6.32
N GLN A 193 5.06 -12.15 7.33
CA GLN A 193 4.32 -10.91 7.13
C GLN A 193 5.23 -9.82 6.55
N PHE A 194 6.46 -9.72 7.04
CA PHE A 194 7.45 -8.78 6.52
C PHE A 194 7.85 -9.10 5.08
N GLU A 195 8.08 -10.38 4.76
CA GLU A 195 8.37 -10.85 3.40
C GLU A 195 7.22 -10.53 2.44
N SER A 196 5.98 -10.88 2.82
CA SER A 196 4.78 -10.57 2.03
C SER A 196 4.59 -9.06 1.83
N THR A 197 4.87 -8.25 2.86
CA THR A 197 4.81 -6.78 2.76
C THR A 197 5.86 -6.26 1.78
N HIS A 198 7.08 -6.79 1.85
CA HIS A 198 8.16 -6.40 0.94
C HIS A 198 7.82 -6.73 -0.52
N ILE A 199 7.34 -7.95 -0.79
CA ILE A 199 6.91 -8.37 -2.13
C ILE A 199 5.76 -7.48 -2.64
N SER A 200 4.79 -7.17 -1.77
CA SER A 200 3.66 -6.29 -2.11
C SER A 200 4.15 -4.90 -2.51
N LEU A 201 5.06 -4.31 -1.74
CA LEU A 201 5.65 -3.00 -2.05
C LEU A 201 6.52 -3.02 -3.30
N GLU A 202 7.23 -4.11 -3.60
CA GLU A 202 7.99 -4.27 -4.83
C GLU A 202 7.07 -4.31 -6.06
N ILE A 203 5.98 -5.08 -6.00
CA ILE A 203 4.96 -5.12 -7.06
C ILE A 203 4.38 -3.72 -7.29
N LEU A 204 3.94 -3.05 -6.21
CA LEU A 204 3.39 -1.69 -6.27
C LEU A 204 4.41 -0.70 -6.85
N GLY A 205 5.68 -0.78 -6.44
CA GLY A 205 6.76 0.05 -6.95
C GLY A 205 7.00 -0.16 -8.45
N ARG A 206 6.95 -1.40 -8.94
CA ARG A 206 7.06 -1.72 -10.38
C ARG A 206 5.91 -1.11 -11.18
N ILE A 207 4.69 -1.19 -10.67
CA ILE A 207 3.50 -0.60 -11.29
C ILE A 207 3.60 0.93 -11.36
N VAL A 208 4.00 1.58 -10.26
CA VAL A 208 4.18 3.04 -10.22
C VAL A 208 5.30 3.47 -11.19
N ALA A 209 6.41 2.73 -11.24
CA ALA A 209 7.51 3.04 -12.16
C ALA A 209 7.13 2.86 -13.63
N SER A 210 6.30 1.86 -13.97
CA SER A 210 5.86 1.63 -15.35
C SER A 210 4.83 2.68 -15.81
N ASP A 211 3.94 3.11 -14.92
CA ASP A 211 2.74 3.85 -15.30
C ASP A 211 2.80 5.34 -14.93
N MET A 212 3.55 5.72 -13.89
CA MET A 212 3.37 7.00 -13.18
C MET A 212 4.66 7.81 -12.97
N ASN A 213 5.39 8.12 -14.04
CA ASN A 213 6.18 9.37 -14.03
C ASN A 213 5.23 10.57 -14.20
N GLN A 214 4.43 10.83 -13.16
CA GLN A 214 3.55 12.00 -13.06
C GLN A 214 4.24 13.23 -12.45
N ASN A 215 5.43 13.12 -11.85
CA ASN A 215 6.12 14.26 -11.25
C ASN A 215 7.59 14.34 -11.72
N GLU A 216 7.84 15.02 -12.84
CA GLU A 216 9.08 15.81 -12.93
C GLU A 216 8.86 17.03 -12.02
N MET A 217 9.13 16.87 -10.73
CA MET A 217 9.66 17.99 -9.96
C MET A 217 11.16 17.91 -10.15
N GLU A 218 11.70 18.91 -10.84
CA GLU A 218 13.12 19.23 -10.80
C GLU A 218 13.57 19.28 -9.34
N ASP A 219 14.37 18.31 -8.91
CA ASP A 219 15.28 18.53 -7.80
C ASP A 219 16.69 18.11 -8.25
N ASP A 220 17.48 19.15 -8.47
CA ASP A 220 18.91 19.11 -8.73
C ASP A 220 19.61 18.64 -7.47
N ASN A 221 19.74 17.32 -7.29
CA ASN A 221 20.77 16.75 -6.43
C ASN A 221 21.10 15.32 -6.83
N GLY A 222 22.35 15.14 -7.25
CA GLY A 222 22.88 13.89 -7.81
C GLY A 222 22.62 12.67 -6.95
N GLY A 223 21.89 11.70 -7.51
CA GLY A 223 21.66 10.41 -6.88
C GLY A 223 21.05 9.41 -7.85
N ILE A 224 21.91 8.52 -8.38
CA ILE A 224 21.58 7.25 -9.05
C ILE A 224 20.57 7.35 -10.20
N SER A 225 21.10 7.45 -11.42
CA SER A 225 20.36 7.24 -12.65
C SER A 225 19.85 5.79 -12.75
N ILE A 226 18.59 5.58 -12.35
CA ILE A 226 17.80 4.41 -12.73
C ILE A 226 17.60 4.51 -14.26
N PRO A 227 17.75 3.41 -15.04
CA PRO A 227 17.67 3.48 -16.49
C PRO A 227 16.34 4.11 -16.91
N ARG A 228 16.40 5.16 -17.74
CA ARG A 228 15.24 5.69 -18.48
C ARG A 228 14.71 4.57 -19.40
N GLY A 229 13.85 3.70 -18.88
CA GLY A 229 12.93 2.93 -19.69
C GLY A 229 11.84 3.90 -20.14
N ASP A 230 11.62 4.01 -21.44
CA ASP A 230 10.62 4.90 -22.04
C ASP A 230 9.24 4.65 -21.40
N ASN A 231 8.75 5.57 -20.55
CA ASN A 231 7.42 5.47 -19.99
C ASN A 231 6.40 5.71 -21.13
N VAL A 232 5.78 4.63 -21.60
CA VAL A 232 4.98 4.70 -22.82
C VAL A 232 3.70 5.53 -22.65
N CYS A 233 3.18 5.63 -21.42
CA CYS A 233 2.05 6.50 -21.11
C CYS A 233 2.45 7.98 -21.05
N LEU A 234 3.70 8.29 -20.67
CA LEU A 234 4.25 9.64 -20.72
C LEU A 234 4.34 10.16 -22.16
N GLU A 235 4.80 9.34 -23.10
CA GLU A 235 4.83 9.72 -24.52
C GLU A 235 3.43 10.00 -25.08
N PHE A 236 2.45 9.18 -24.72
CA PHE A 236 1.05 9.44 -25.08
C PHE A 236 0.58 10.79 -24.52
N ARG A 237 0.90 11.09 -23.25
CA ARG A 237 0.56 12.37 -22.59
C ARG A 237 1.15 13.57 -23.33
N HIS A 238 2.41 13.51 -23.72
CA HIS A 238 3.06 14.60 -24.46
C HIS A 238 2.45 14.82 -25.84
N LEU A 239 2.26 13.75 -26.62
CA LEU A 239 1.61 13.85 -27.94
C LEU A 239 0.20 14.40 -27.85
N ARG A 240 -0.51 14.06 -26.77
CA ARG A 240 -1.87 14.54 -26.49
C ARG A 240 -1.87 16.05 -26.27
N GLU A 241 -1.00 16.54 -25.39
CA GLU A 241 -0.89 17.97 -25.08
C GLU A 241 -0.48 18.80 -26.30
N GLU A 242 0.41 18.25 -27.13
CA GLU A 242 0.81 18.88 -28.39
C GLU A 242 -0.39 18.98 -29.36
N PHE A 243 -1.14 17.88 -29.53
CA PHE A 243 -2.35 17.85 -30.36
C PHE A 243 -3.41 18.86 -29.87
N GLU A 244 -3.70 18.88 -28.57
CA GLU A 244 -4.67 19.79 -27.97
C GLU A 244 -4.27 21.26 -28.18
N THR A 245 -2.99 21.58 -28.01
CA THR A 245 -2.47 22.92 -28.25
C THR A 245 -2.66 23.36 -29.70
N ILE A 246 -2.40 22.46 -30.66
CA ILE A 246 -2.55 22.74 -32.09
C ILE A 246 -4.01 22.88 -32.48
N TYR A 247 -4.86 21.98 -31.97
CA TYR A 247 -6.30 22.05 -32.14
C TYR A 247 -6.86 23.40 -31.68
N ASP A 248 -6.49 23.84 -30.48
CA ASP A 248 -6.91 25.14 -29.92
C ASP A 248 -6.38 26.34 -30.70
N ARG A 249 -5.18 26.24 -31.29
CA ARG A 249 -4.63 27.30 -32.16
C ARG A 249 -5.41 27.42 -33.47
N ILE A 250 -5.80 26.30 -34.07
CA ILE A 250 -6.62 26.29 -35.29
C ILE A 250 -7.98 26.90 -35.00
N LEU A 251 -8.65 26.47 -33.93
CA LEU A 251 -9.95 27.02 -33.55
C LEU A 251 -9.89 28.51 -33.25
N ARG A 252 -8.86 28.99 -32.53
CA ARG A 252 -8.66 30.42 -32.29
C ARG A 252 -8.46 31.20 -33.58
N CYS A 253 -7.64 30.71 -34.51
CA CYS A 253 -7.47 31.33 -35.82
C CYS A 253 -8.79 31.46 -36.59
N VAL A 254 -9.68 30.46 -36.51
CA VAL A 254 -11.01 30.51 -37.13
C VAL A 254 -11.92 31.54 -36.44
N MET A 255 -11.81 31.70 -35.13
CA MET A 255 -12.61 32.65 -34.37
C MET A 255 -12.14 34.11 -34.52
N ASP A 256 -10.82 34.33 -34.56
CA ASP A 256 -10.20 35.65 -34.72
C ASP A 256 -10.29 36.16 -36.19
N GLY A 257 -10.53 35.24 -37.13
CA GLY A 257 -10.75 35.54 -38.55
C GLY A 257 -12.20 35.90 -38.92
N LYS A 258 -13.13 35.87 -37.95
CA LYS A 258 -14.53 36.33 -38.08
C LYS A 258 -14.67 37.78 -37.64
#